data_AF-A0A5J5QFU3-F1
#
_entry.id   AF-A0A5J5QFU3-F1
#
_cell.length_a   1.000
_cell.length_b   1.000
_cell.length_c   1.000
_cell.angle_alpha   90.00
_cell.angle_beta   90.00
_cell.angle_gamma   90.00
#
_symmetry.space_group_name_H-M   'P 1'
#
loop_
_entity.id
_entity.type
_entity.pdbx_description
1 polymer ?
#
loop_
_entity_poly.entity_id
_entity_poly.type
_entity_poly.pdbx_seq_one_letter_code
_entity_poly.pdbx_strand_id
1 'polypeptide(L)'
;MATHYYSCCSIPAKPTSQTSSNNSIWLPNHLVSIPRHRNNLVPYLSSAFSLGDSISAAATSVGVDGPTTSTNPSRSLPFRVGHGFDLHRLEPGYPLIIGGIDIPHDRGCEAHVAGDVLLHCVVDAILGALGLPDIGQIFPDSDSKWKGAASSVFIKEAVRLMHEAGYEIGNLDATLILQRPKLGPHKEAIKSNLSQLLGADPAVVSLKAKTRKKVDSLGENRSIAAHTVVLLMRK
;
A
#
# COMPACT_ATOMS: atom_id res chain seq x y z
N MET A 1 42.88 10.69 44.95
CA MET A 1 42.82 9.48 45.80
C MET A 1 41.56 8.74 45.42
N ALA A 2 41.51 7.43 45.14
CA ALA A 2 42.52 6.40 44.90
C ALA A 2 41.83 5.34 43.99
N THR A 3 42.40 4.85 42.88
CA THR A 3 43.23 3.64 42.78
C THR A 3 42.79 2.46 43.68
N HIS A 4 42.61 1.22 43.22
CA HIS A 4 42.80 0.56 41.91
C HIS A 4 41.45 -0.09 41.45
N TYR A 5 41.26 -1.06 40.53
CA TYR A 5 42.09 -2.05 39.83
C TYR A 5 41.52 -2.40 38.44
N TYR A 6 42.32 -3.09 37.60
CA TYR A 6 41.89 -3.84 36.42
C TYR A 6 41.74 -5.33 36.74
N SER A 7 40.98 -6.07 35.93
CA SER A 7 41.15 -7.52 35.75
C SER A 7 40.93 -7.88 34.28
N CYS A 8 41.68 -8.85 33.76
CA CYS A 8 41.71 -9.21 32.34
C CYS A 8 41.81 -10.74 32.17
N CYS A 9 40.94 -11.30 31.35
CA CYS A 9 40.99 -12.69 30.85
C CYS A 9 39.97 -12.82 29.69
N SER A 10 40.09 -13.71 28.71
CA SER A 10 41.25 -14.34 28.05
C SER A 10 40.67 -15.15 26.87
N ILE A 11 41.34 -15.18 25.71
CA ILE A 11 40.79 -15.75 24.47
C ILE A 11 41.36 -17.16 24.20
N PRO A 12 40.51 -18.16 23.91
CA PRO A 12 40.82 -19.27 22.99
C PRO A 12 40.18 -18.99 21.62
N ALA A 13 40.95 -18.77 20.54
CA ALA A 13 41.76 -19.72 19.77
C ALA A 13 40.95 -20.47 18.69
N LYS A 14 41.29 -20.23 17.41
CA LYS A 14 40.74 -20.92 16.24
C LYS A 14 41.37 -22.31 16.06
N PRO A 15 40.66 -23.28 15.47
CA PRO A 15 41.24 -24.34 14.68
C PRO A 15 41.38 -23.92 13.20
N THR A 16 42.62 -23.81 12.73
CA THR A 16 43.02 -24.27 11.37
C THR A 16 43.12 -25.81 11.39
N SER A 17 43.02 -26.57 10.31
CA SER A 17 42.81 -26.31 8.86
C SER A 17 42.44 -27.64 8.18
N GLN A 18 41.91 -27.62 6.95
CA GLN A 18 42.43 -28.46 5.84
C GLN A 18 41.77 -28.12 4.49
N THR A 19 42.43 -28.57 3.43
CA THR A 19 42.07 -28.38 2.01
C THR A 19 41.82 -29.72 1.34
N SER A 20 40.75 -29.87 0.54
CA SER A 20 40.73 -30.87 -0.53
C SER A 20 39.69 -30.57 -1.63
N SER A 21 40.15 -30.76 -2.88
CA SER A 21 39.44 -31.24 -4.07
C SER A 21 38.00 -30.82 -4.39
N ASN A 22 37.84 -30.32 -5.62
CA ASN A 22 36.63 -30.40 -6.44
C ASN A 22 35.90 -31.75 -6.31
N ASN A 23 34.57 -31.73 -6.42
CA ASN A 23 33.87 -32.73 -7.23
C ASN A 23 32.56 -32.17 -7.79
N SER A 24 32.46 -32.10 -9.11
CA SER A 24 31.24 -31.68 -9.81
C SER A 24 30.29 -32.87 -9.94
N ILE A 25 29.13 -32.83 -9.28
CA ILE A 25 28.09 -33.86 -9.42
C ILE A 25 26.81 -33.22 -9.95
N TRP A 26 26.55 -33.48 -11.23
CA TRP A 26 25.24 -33.32 -11.89
C TRP A 26 24.27 -34.38 -11.35
N LEU A 27 22.97 -34.02 -11.20
CA LEU A 27 21.77 -34.89 -11.27
C LEU A 27 20.50 -34.00 -11.05
N PRO A 28 19.27 -34.41 -11.46
CA PRO A 28 18.74 -33.94 -12.73
C PRO A 28 17.43 -33.12 -12.65
N ASN A 29 17.01 -32.60 -13.81
CA ASN A 29 15.75 -31.88 -13.99
C ASN A 29 14.51 -32.75 -13.69
N HIS A 30 13.66 -32.30 -12.77
CA HIS A 30 12.25 -32.74 -12.70
C HIS A 30 11.36 -31.79 -13.52
N LEU A 31 11.14 -32.13 -14.79
CA LEU A 31 10.13 -31.46 -15.62
C LEU A 31 8.73 -31.98 -15.29
N VAL A 32 7.81 -31.07 -14.96
CA VAL A 32 6.39 -31.39 -14.72
C VAL A 32 5.65 -31.42 -16.06
N SER A 33 5.09 -32.58 -16.41
CA SER A 33 4.33 -32.78 -17.64
C SER A 33 2.91 -32.21 -17.54
N ILE A 34 2.67 -31.04 -18.13
CA ILE A 34 1.33 -30.45 -18.26
C ILE A 34 0.75 -30.80 -19.65
N PRO A 35 -0.41 -31.48 -19.75
CA PRO A 35 -1.02 -31.80 -21.04
C PRO A 35 -1.62 -30.55 -21.70
N ARG A 36 -1.24 -30.28 -22.96
CA ARG A 36 -1.79 -29.18 -23.76
C ARG A 36 -3.20 -29.53 -24.25
N HIS A 37 -4.25 -28.95 -23.65
CA HIS A 37 -5.58 -29.02 -24.23
C HIS A 37 -5.66 -28.15 -25.49
N ARG A 38 -6.00 -28.75 -26.64
CA ARG A 38 -6.05 -28.11 -27.95
C ARG A 38 -7.50 -28.10 -28.42
N ASN A 39 -8.21 -26.98 -28.26
CA ASN A 39 -9.55 -26.78 -28.81
C ASN A 39 -9.51 -25.81 -29.99
N ASN A 40 -10.43 -26.01 -30.93
CA ASN A 40 -10.33 -25.44 -32.28
C ASN A 40 -10.99 -24.06 -32.40
N LEU A 41 -10.44 -23.25 -33.31
CA LEU A 41 -11.14 -22.11 -33.88
C LEU A 41 -12.29 -22.60 -34.77
N VAL A 42 -13.46 -21.97 -34.66
CA VAL A 42 -14.61 -22.20 -35.54
C VAL A 42 -14.96 -20.88 -36.22
N PRO A 43 -14.99 -20.79 -37.56
CA PRO A 43 -15.38 -19.55 -38.24
C PRO A 43 -16.90 -19.39 -38.24
N TYR A 44 -17.38 -18.22 -37.83
CA TYR A 44 -18.76 -17.81 -38.11
C TYR A 44 -18.87 -17.36 -39.57
N LEU A 45 -19.79 -17.95 -40.31
CA LEU A 45 -20.14 -17.57 -41.68
C LEU A 45 -21.60 -17.09 -41.70
N SER A 46 -21.85 -15.98 -42.40
CA SER A 46 -23.16 -15.33 -42.44
C SER A 46 -24.12 -16.07 -43.37
N SER A 47 -25.39 -16.19 -42.95
CA SER A 47 -26.52 -16.33 -43.86
C SER A 47 -27.73 -15.59 -43.27
N ALA A 48 -28.49 -14.94 -44.15
CA ALA A 48 -29.73 -14.26 -43.81
C ALA A 48 -30.89 -14.96 -44.53
N PHE A 49 -31.99 -15.20 -43.81
CA PHE A 49 -33.28 -15.58 -44.39
C PHE A 49 -34.39 -14.84 -43.64
N SER A 50 -35.55 -14.71 -44.28
CA SER A 50 -36.59 -13.73 -43.92
C SER A 50 -37.99 -14.31 -44.07
N LEU A 51 -38.93 -13.75 -43.30
CA LEU A 51 -40.40 -13.93 -43.32
C LEU A 51 -40.93 -15.33 -42.91
N GLY A 52 -42.04 -15.31 -42.16
CA GLY A 52 -42.67 -16.50 -41.57
C GLY A 52 -43.76 -16.17 -40.54
N ASP A 53 -44.92 -15.71 -41.03
CA ASP A 53 -46.25 -15.59 -40.43
C ASP A 53 -46.47 -15.62 -38.89
N SER A 54 -46.93 -14.47 -38.39
CA SER A 54 -48.17 -14.29 -37.63
C SER A 54 -48.83 -15.50 -36.93
N ILE A 55 -48.73 -15.57 -35.60
CA ILE A 55 -49.72 -16.24 -34.74
C ILE A 55 -50.11 -15.29 -33.61
N SER A 56 -51.41 -15.02 -33.46
CA SER A 56 -51.94 -14.21 -32.35
C SER A 56 -52.16 -15.07 -31.11
N ALA A 57 -51.57 -14.68 -29.99
CA ALA A 57 -51.80 -15.30 -28.69
C ALA A 57 -52.15 -14.21 -27.66
N ALA A 58 -53.36 -14.28 -27.11
CA ALA A 58 -53.85 -13.34 -26.10
C ALA A 58 -53.19 -13.63 -24.74
N ALA A 59 -51.99 -13.09 -24.53
CA ALA A 59 -51.32 -13.14 -23.24
C ALA A 59 -51.94 -12.10 -22.29
N THR A 60 -52.59 -12.57 -21.22
CA THR A 60 -53.05 -11.70 -20.12
C THR A 60 -51.86 -10.94 -19.55
N SER A 61 -51.87 -9.62 -19.68
CA SER A 61 -50.83 -8.74 -19.13
C SER A 61 -50.93 -8.70 -17.60
N VAL A 62 -50.38 -9.71 -16.94
CA VAL A 62 -49.98 -9.60 -15.54
C VAL A 62 -49.01 -8.43 -15.47
N GLY A 63 -49.37 -7.38 -14.74
CA GLY A 63 -48.47 -6.27 -14.46
C GLY A 63 -47.30 -6.80 -13.65
N VAL A 64 -46.18 -7.08 -14.31
CA VAL A 64 -44.91 -7.26 -13.64
C VAL A 64 -44.53 -5.88 -13.12
N ASP A 65 -44.74 -5.65 -11.82
CA ASP A 65 -44.21 -4.48 -11.13
C ASP A 65 -42.71 -4.41 -11.43
N GLY A 66 -42.32 -3.38 -12.20
CA GLY A 66 -40.94 -3.20 -12.61
C GLY A 66 -40.02 -3.08 -11.41
N PRO A 67 -38.72 -3.41 -11.54
CA PRO A 67 -37.78 -3.35 -10.42
C PRO A 67 -37.86 -1.98 -9.76
N THR A 68 -38.30 -1.97 -8.50
CA THR A 68 -38.56 -0.75 -7.73
C THR A 68 -37.25 -0.07 -7.38
N THR A 69 -36.75 0.72 -8.33
CA THR A 69 -35.54 1.53 -8.18
C THR A 69 -35.65 2.38 -6.92
N SER A 70 -34.91 2.00 -5.88
CA SER A 70 -34.94 2.65 -4.56
C SER A 70 -34.44 4.10 -4.69
N THR A 71 -35.37 5.03 -4.87
CA THR A 71 -35.12 6.47 -5.01
C THR A 71 -34.77 7.16 -3.69
N ASN A 72 -34.19 6.43 -2.74
CA ASN A 72 -33.56 7.03 -1.57
C ASN A 72 -32.33 7.83 -2.03
N PRO A 73 -32.31 9.17 -1.90
CA PRO A 73 -31.13 9.95 -2.24
C PRO A 73 -29.97 9.52 -1.34
N SER A 74 -28.80 9.31 -1.93
CA SER A 74 -27.61 8.89 -1.18
C SER A 74 -27.27 9.94 -0.13
N ARG A 75 -27.44 9.59 1.15
CA ARG A 75 -27.31 10.53 2.25
C ARG A 75 -25.88 11.09 2.31
N SER A 76 -25.71 12.36 1.95
CA SER A 76 -24.47 13.08 2.22
C SER A 76 -24.24 13.10 3.73
N LEU A 77 -23.04 12.74 4.14
CA LEU A 77 -22.63 12.77 5.54
C LEU A 77 -21.82 14.05 5.76
N PRO A 78 -22.06 14.81 6.84
CA PRO A 78 -21.26 16.01 7.14
C PRO A 78 -19.81 15.66 7.53
N PHE A 79 -19.61 14.43 8.04
CA PHE A 79 -18.31 13.90 8.46
C PHE A 79 -18.14 12.47 7.95
N ARG A 80 -16.91 12.09 7.62
CA ARG A 80 -16.49 10.72 7.30
C ARG A 80 -15.18 10.40 8.01
N VAL A 81 -15.05 9.19 8.54
CA VAL A 81 -13.82 8.70 9.17
C VAL A 81 -13.21 7.64 8.27
N GLY A 82 -11.90 7.71 8.07
CA GLY A 82 -11.13 6.66 7.41
C GLY A 82 -9.93 6.23 8.24
N HIS A 83 -9.56 4.96 8.08
CA HIS A 83 -8.38 4.36 8.69
C HIS A 83 -7.54 3.71 7.59
N GLY A 84 -6.24 3.98 7.62
CA GLY A 84 -5.25 3.32 6.76
C GLY A 84 -4.18 2.62 7.59
N PHE A 85 -3.61 1.57 7.03
CA PHE A 85 -2.46 0.83 7.59
C PHE A 85 -1.57 0.35 6.45
N ASP A 86 -0.27 0.54 6.59
CA ASP A 86 0.73 0.00 5.66
C ASP A 86 1.96 -0.51 6.43
N LEU A 87 2.67 -1.49 5.84
CA LEU A 87 3.88 -2.10 6.39
C LEU A 87 4.84 -2.53 5.27
N HIS A 88 6.00 -1.86 5.20
CA HIS A 88 7.09 -2.22 4.29
C HIS A 88 8.21 -3.00 5.00
N ARG A 89 8.89 -3.87 4.25
CA ARG A 89 10.16 -4.49 4.69
C ARG A 89 11.28 -3.45 4.62
N LEU A 90 12.18 -3.47 5.61
CA LEU A 90 13.39 -2.64 5.62
C LEU A 90 14.61 -3.51 5.32
N GLU A 91 15.32 -3.30 4.21
CA GLU A 91 16.55 -4.02 3.84
C GLU A 91 17.71 -3.09 3.45
N PRO A 92 18.98 -3.56 3.49
CA PRO A 92 20.14 -2.74 3.16
C PRO A 92 20.16 -2.32 1.68
N GLY A 93 20.73 -1.15 1.40
CA GLY A 93 20.90 -0.63 0.03
C GLY A 93 19.70 0.12 -0.54
N TYR A 94 18.55 0.10 0.14
CA TYR A 94 17.37 0.90 -0.20
C TYR A 94 17.37 2.25 0.56
N PRO A 95 16.74 3.32 0.02
CA PRO A 95 16.54 4.59 0.73
C PRO A 95 15.37 4.50 1.73
N LEU A 96 15.42 5.30 2.81
CA LEU A 96 14.34 5.38 3.80
C LEU A 96 13.56 6.67 3.60
N ILE A 97 12.64 6.65 2.64
CA ILE A 97 11.73 7.77 2.35
C ILE A 97 10.49 7.65 3.25
N ILE A 98 10.18 8.71 3.99
CA ILE A 98 9.03 8.79 4.90
C ILE A 98 8.36 10.17 4.75
N GLY A 99 7.10 10.19 4.34
CA GLY A 99 6.36 11.43 4.04
C GLY A 99 7.06 12.35 3.04
N GLY A 100 7.70 11.77 2.02
CA GLY A 100 8.49 12.45 0.98
C GLY A 100 9.88 12.93 1.43
N ILE A 101 10.29 12.66 2.67
CA ILE A 101 11.62 13.03 3.20
C ILE A 101 12.52 11.79 3.20
N ASP A 102 13.68 11.86 2.55
CA ASP A 102 14.72 10.82 2.68
C ASP A 102 15.47 10.98 4.02
N ILE A 103 15.72 9.88 4.71
CA ILE A 103 16.23 9.83 6.08
C ILE A 103 17.45 8.90 6.15
N PRO A 104 18.66 9.40 6.46
CA PRO A 104 19.87 8.57 6.50
C PRO A 104 19.74 7.37 7.47
N HIS A 105 19.90 6.15 6.94
CA HIS A 105 19.75 4.89 7.69
C HIS A 105 20.56 3.73 7.07
N ASP A 106 20.79 2.65 7.82
CA ASP A 106 21.42 1.41 7.31
C ASP A 106 20.50 0.53 6.45
N ARG A 107 19.20 0.82 6.45
CA ARG A 107 18.15 0.08 5.72
C ARG A 107 17.07 1.03 5.21
N GLY A 108 16.50 0.72 4.06
CA GLY A 108 15.36 1.43 3.48
C GLY A 108 14.28 0.47 3.02
N CYS A 109 13.20 1.01 2.45
CA CYS A 109 12.02 0.21 2.11
C CYS A 109 12.24 -0.60 0.83
N GLU A 110 12.18 -1.93 0.93
CA GLU A 110 12.10 -2.83 -0.23
C GLU A 110 10.68 -2.76 -0.81
N ALA A 111 10.51 -2.04 -1.92
CA ALA A 111 9.25 -1.87 -2.63
C ALA A 111 9.50 -1.65 -4.14
N HIS A 112 8.54 -2.03 -4.99
CA HIS A 112 8.60 -1.82 -6.45
C HIS A 112 8.28 -0.38 -6.87
N VAL A 113 7.53 0.33 -6.02
CA VAL A 113 7.21 1.76 -6.10
C VAL A 113 7.99 2.47 -4.99
N ALA A 114 8.11 3.81 -5.01
CA ALA A 114 8.75 4.56 -3.94
C ALA A 114 8.15 4.16 -2.57
N GLY A 115 8.99 3.59 -1.69
CA GLY A 115 8.55 2.81 -0.51
C GLY A 115 8.03 3.64 0.68
N ASP A 116 7.24 4.67 0.44
CA ASP A 116 6.78 5.60 1.47
C ASP A 116 5.51 5.12 2.19
N VAL A 117 5.76 4.30 3.20
CA VAL A 117 4.74 3.69 4.08
C VAL A 117 3.82 4.72 4.75
N LEU A 118 4.27 5.97 4.93
CA LEU A 118 3.43 7.02 5.50
C LEU A 118 2.44 7.56 4.46
N LEU A 119 2.90 7.83 3.24
CA LEU A 119 2.03 8.38 2.19
C LEU A 119 1.01 7.34 1.71
N HIS A 120 1.39 6.07 1.57
CA HIS A 120 0.43 5.01 1.20
C HIS A 120 -0.68 4.86 2.26
N CYS A 121 -0.28 4.79 3.53
CA CYS A 121 -1.20 4.73 4.66
C CYS A 121 -2.14 5.95 4.77
N VAL A 122 -1.70 7.13 4.34
CA VAL A 122 -2.55 8.33 4.24
C VAL A 122 -3.52 8.25 3.06
N VAL A 123 -3.08 7.73 1.91
CA VAL A 123 -3.95 7.50 0.74
C VAL A 123 -5.10 6.55 1.08
N ASP A 124 -4.83 5.38 1.66
CA ASP A 124 -5.88 4.43 2.05
C ASP A 124 -6.84 5.00 3.11
N ALA A 125 -6.34 5.82 4.04
CA ALA A 125 -7.23 6.51 4.99
C ALA A 125 -8.22 7.45 4.28
N ILE A 126 -7.77 8.19 3.26
CA ILE A 126 -8.64 9.08 2.47
C ILE A 126 -9.62 8.27 1.60
N LEU A 127 -9.13 7.27 0.87
CA LEU A 127 -9.95 6.42 0.00
C LEU A 127 -11.02 5.65 0.81
N GLY A 128 -10.63 5.07 1.94
CA GLY A 128 -11.51 4.39 2.88
C GLY A 128 -12.57 5.30 3.50
N ALA A 129 -12.24 6.55 3.84
CA ALA A 129 -13.23 7.53 4.32
C ALA A 129 -14.30 7.83 3.25
N LEU A 130 -13.90 7.89 1.98
CA LEU A 130 -14.78 8.13 0.85
C LEU A 130 -15.62 6.89 0.47
N GLY A 131 -15.11 5.69 0.76
CA GLY A 131 -15.69 4.42 0.32
C GLY A 131 -15.28 4.05 -1.11
N LEU A 132 -14.07 4.44 -1.51
CA LEU A 132 -13.46 4.13 -2.81
C LEU A 132 -12.63 2.84 -2.74
N PRO A 133 -12.24 2.28 -3.91
CA PRO A 133 -11.23 1.22 -4.00
C PRO A 133 -9.91 1.61 -3.31
N ASP A 134 -9.14 0.63 -2.84
CA ASP A 134 -7.87 0.85 -2.13
C ASP A 134 -6.70 1.27 -3.05
N ILE A 135 -5.55 1.61 -2.45
CA ILE A 135 -4.35 2.03 -3.19
C ILE A 135 -3.88 0.98 -4.22
N GLY A 136 -3.98 -0.31 -3.93
CA GLY A 136 -3.60 -1.38 -4.87
C GLY A 136 -4.59 -1.55 -6.02
N GLN A 137 -5.86 -1.22 -5.79
CA GLN A 137 -6.92 -1.24 -6.80
C GLN A 137 -6.88 -0.01 -7.73
N ILE A 138 -6.53 1.17 -7.23
CA ILE A 138 -6.42 2.41 -8.03
C ILE A 138 -5.06 2.53 -8.72
N PHE A 139 -3.98 2.06 -8.10
CA PHE A 139 -2.60 2.22 -8.57
C PHE A 139 -1.87 0.87 -8.76
N PRO A 140 -2.38 -0.07 -9.58
CA PRO A 140 -1.81 -1.40 -9.72
C PRO A 140 -0.44 -1.38 -10.43
N ASP A 141 0.50 -2.22 -9.94
CA ASP A 141 1.86 -2.40 -10.50
C ASP A 141 1.92 -2.79 -11.99
N SER A 142 0.79 -3.27 -12.55
CA SER A 142 0.65 -3.65 -13.95
C SER A 142 0.45 -2.45 -14.89
N ASP A 143 0.04 -1.28 -14.39
CA ASP A 143 -0.12 -0.06 -15.19
C ASP A 143 1.21 0.69 -15.33
N SER A 144 1.66 0.88 -16.58
CA SER A 144 2.87 1.62 -16.90
C SER A 144 2.81 3.10 -16.50
N LYS A 145 1.60 3.66 -16.27
CA LYS A 145 1.39 5.01 -15.74
C LYS A 145 1.90 5.20 -14.31
N TRP A 146 1.80 4.16 -13.48
CA TRP A 146 2.12 4.23 -12.05
C TRP A 146 3.49 3.62 -11.71
N LYS A 147 4.02 2.78 -12.59
CA LYS A 147 5.32 2.11 -12.42
C LYS A 147 6.47 3.11 -12.23
N GLY A 148 7.05 3.12 -11.03
CA GLY A 148 8.13 4.05 -10.67
C GLY A 148 7.68 5.48 -10.35
N ALA A 149 6.37 5.74 -10.21
CA ALA A 149 5.88 7.01 -9.72
C ALA A 149 6.32 7.26 -8.27
N ALA A 150 6.55 8.53 -7.92
CA ALA A 150 6.75 8.93 -6.53
C ALA A 150 5.41 8.94 -5.79
N SER A 151 5.37 8.50 -4.53
CA SER A 151 4.12 8.34 -3.76
C SER A 151 3.34 9.64 -3.52
N SER A 152 3.97 10.80 -3.75
CA SER A 152 3.31 12.11 -3.81
C SER A 152 2.29 12.24 -4.95
N VAL A 153 2.37 11.42 -5.99
CA VAL A 153 1.37 11.31 -7.06
C VAL A 153 0.07 10.70 -6.52
N PHE A 154 0.16 9.64 -5.71
CA PHE A 154 -1.01 8.96 -5.14
C PHE A 154 -1.74 9.86 -4.14
N ILE A 155 -1.00 10.63 -3.32
CA ILE A 155 -1.60 11.65 -2.44
C ILE A 155 -2.40 12.68 -3.25
N LYS A 156 -1.81 13.24 -4.32
CA LYS A 156 -2.48 14.24 -5.16
C LYS A 156 -3.75 13.69 -5.81
N GLU A 157 -3.74 12.43 -6.23
CA GLU A 157 -4.92 11.78 -6.80
C GLU A 157 -5.99 11.49 -5.73
N ALA A 158 -5.61 11.04 -4.52
CA ALA A 158 -6.53 10.87 -3.41
C ALA A 158 -7.18 12.21 -2.97
N VAL A 159 -6.42 13.31 -2.97
CA VAL A 159 -6.91 14.67 -2.71
C VAL A 159 -7.85 15.15 -3.83
N ARG A 160 -7.55 14.86 -5.10
CA ARG A 160 -8.45 15.14 -6.23
C ARG A 160 -9.79 14.42 -6.05
N LEU A 161 -9.76 13.10 -5.80
CA LEU A 161 -10.94 12.27 -5.59
C LEU A 161 -11.76 12.71 -4.36
N MET A 162 -11.09 13.11 -3.27
CA MET A 162 -11.71 13.69 -2.07
C MET A 162 -12.47 14.98 -2.38
N HIS A 163 -11.87 15.88 -3.16
CA HIS A 163 -12.50 17.14 -3.53
C HIS A 163 -13.64 16.95 -4.54
N GLU A 164 -13.52 16.04 -5.50
CA GLU A 164 -14.60 15.69 -6.44
C GLU A 164 -15.79 15.02 -5.74
N ALA A 165 -15.53 14.20 -4.71
CA ALA A 165 -16.57 13.68 -3.84
C ALA A 165 -17.24 14.75 -2.97
N GLY A 166 -16.71 15.99 -2.93
CA GLY A 166 -17.24 17.11 -2.15
C GLY A 166 -16.80 17.12 -0.68
N TYR A 167 -15.57 16.70 -0.41
CA TYR A 167 -14.99 16.68 0.94
C TYR A 167 -13.61 17.39 1.01
N GLU A 168 -13.19 17.67 2.24
CA GLU A 168 -11.87 18.17 2.62
C GLU A 168 -11.42 17.57 3.96
N ILE A 169 -10.17 17.80 4.36
CA ILE A 169 -9.62 17.26 5.61
C ILE A 169 -10.03 18.17 6.77
N GLY A 170 -10.81 17.63 7.71
CA GLY A 170 -11.04 18.26 9.02
C GLY A 170 -9.84 18.07 9.94
N ASN A 171 -9.33 16.84 10.07
CA ASN A 171 -8.02 16.56 10.67
C ASN A 171 -7.44 15.21 10.23
N LEU A 172 -6.12 15.06 10.37
CA LEU A 172 -5.40 13.81 10.14
C LEU A 172 -4.42 13.52 11.29
N ASP A 173 -4.41 12.28 11.77
CA ASP A 173 -3.50 11.82 12.82
C ASP A 173 -2.80 10.50 12.43
N ALA A 174 -1.49 10.58 12.20
CA ALA A 174 -0.65 9.46 11.81
C ALA A 174 0.23 8.94 12.96
N THR A 175 0.56 7.66 12.92
CA THR A 175 1.49 6.99 13.85
C THR A 175 2.41 6.05 13.10
N LEU A 176 3.68 6.43 13.00
CA LEU A 176 4.75 5.55 12.52
C LEU A 176 5.27 4.65 13.64
N ILE A 177 5.51 3.38 13.29
CA ILE A 177 6.14 2.38 14.15
C ILE A 177 7.47 1.98 13.50
N LEU A 178 8.57 2.44 14.11
CA LEU A 178 9.93 2.27 13.60
C LEU A 178 10.92 2.17 14.77
N GLN A 179 11.84 1.21 14.74
CA GLN A 179 12.81 1.02 15.82
C GLN A 179 14.06 1.91 15.70
N ARG A 180 14.56 2.16 14.48
CA ARG A 180 15.66 3.07 14.14
C ARG A 180 15.41 3.64 12.73
N PRO A 181 15.86 4.87 12.39
CA PRO A 181 16.54 5.83 13.25
C PRO A 181 15.55 6.56 14.20
N LYS A 182 16.02 7.57 14.93
CA LYS A 182 15.12 8.45 15.71
C LYS A 182 14.42 9.42 14.75
N LEU A 183 13.11 9.30 14.57
CA LEU A 183 12.35 10.21 13.68
C LEU A 183 12.23 11.65 14.21
N GLY A 184 12.57 11.90 15.49
CA GLY A 184 12.41 13.20 16.16
C GLY A 184 12.93 14.42 15.38
N PRO A 185 14.18 14.43 14.89
CA PRO A 185 14.74 15.55 14.11
C PRO A 185 14.05 15.79 12.75
N HIS A 186 13.33 14.80 12.22
CA HIS A 186 12.73 14.85 10.87
C HIS A 186 11.23 15.18 10.90
N LYS A 187 10.57 15.04 12.06
CA LYS A 187 9.11 15.15 12.22
C LYS A 187 8.49 16.37 11.53
N GLU A 188 9.04 17.56 11.74
CA GLU A 188 8.42 18.78 11.22
C GLU A 188 8.61 18.93 9.70
N ALA A 189 9.71 18.41 9.14
CA ALA A 189 9.88 18.33 7.68
C ALA A 189 8.86 17.36 7.06
N ILE A 190 8.69 16.17 7.65
CA ILE A 190 7.72 15.16 7.23
C ILE A 190 6.29 15.72 7.31
N LYS A 191 5.94 16.36 8.44
CA LYS A 191 4.65 17.00 8.66
C LYS A 191 4.39 18.16 7.69
N SER A 192 5.39 19.01 7.45
CA SER A 192 5.27 20.15 6.52
C SER A 192 5.03 19.67 5.09
N ASN A 193 5.81 18.71 4.61
CA ASN A 193 5.63 18.15 3.27
C ASN A 193 4.30 17.39 3.14
N LEU A 194 3.89 16.64 4.16
CA LEU A 194 2.57 15.99 4.18
C LEU A 194 1.43 17.02 4.11
N SER A 195 1.51 18.11 4.89
CA SER A 195 0.52 19.20 4.86
C SER A 195 0.44 19.87 3.48
N GLN A 196 1.60 20.13 2.86
CA GLN A 196 1.70 20.68 1.50
C GLN A 196 1.12 19.74 0.43
N LEU A 197 1.40 18.43 0.51
CA LEU A 197 0.86 17.45 -0.43
C LEU A 197 -0.66 17.26 -0.29
N LEU A 198 -1.19 17.42 0.93
CA LEU A 198 -2.62 17.34 1.23
C LEU A 198 -3.40 18.63 0.94
N GLY A 199 -2.71 19.76 0.77
CA GLY A 199 -3.35 21.09 0.69
C GLY A 199 -4.01 21.53 2.00
N ALA A 200 -3.53 21.02 3.14
CA ALA A 200 -4.15 21.21 4.45
C ALA A 200 -3.25 22.03 5.40
N ASP A 201 -3.86 22.70 6.39
CA ASP A 201 -3.11 23.48 7.38
C ASP A 201 -2.29 22.56 8.32
N PRO A 202 -1.01 22.86 8.61
CA PRO A 202 -0.21 22.08 9.56
C PRO A 202 -0.84 21.92 10.95
N ALA A 203 -1.72 22.80 11.40
CA ALA A 203 -2.44 22.66 12.66
C ALA A 203 -3.35 21.41 12.69
N VAL A 204 -3.93 21.02 11.54
CA VAL A 204 -4.83 19.86 11.45
C VAL A 204 -4.13 18.54 11.09
N VAL A 205 -2.82 18.56 10.88
CA VAL A 205 -1.98 17.38 10.56
C VAL A 205 -1.09 17.00 11.74
N SER A 206 -1.27 15.79 12.26
CA SER A 206 -0.50 15.24 13.39
C SER A 206 0.34 14.03 12.99
N LEU A 207 1.60 13.99 13.43
CA LEU A 207 2.51 12.87 13.19
C LEU A 207 3.15 12.39 14.50
N LYS A 208 2.89 11.13 14.85
CA LYS A 208 3.50 10.42 15.99
C LYS A 208 4.49 9.37 15.50
N ALA A 209 5.49 9.08 16.31
CA ALA A 209 6.49 8.04 16.04
C ALA A 209 6.74 7.23 17.31
N LYS A 210 6.74 5.90 17.22
CA LYS A 210 6.90 4.96 18.35
C LYS A 210 7.87 3.84 17.96
N THR A 211 8.61 3.31 18.92
CA THR A 211 9.42 2.09 18.73
C THR A 211 8.62 0.86 19.17
N ARG A 212 8.81 -0.28 18.50
CA ARG A 212 8.22 -1.58 18.88
C ARG A 212 9.01 -2.31 19.99
N LYS A 213 9.76 -1.57 20.82
CA LYS A 213 10.41 -2.08 22.04
C LYS A 213 11.31 -3.33 21.85
N LYS A 214 11.94 -3.50 20.68
CA LYS A 214 12.70 -4.71 20.29
C LYS A 214 11.88 -6.02 20.20
N VAL A 215 10.58 -5.93 19.94
CA VAL A 215 9.69 -7.08 19.70
C VAL A 215 9.22 -7.07 18.24
N ASP A 216 9.05 -8.25 17.64
CA ASP A 216 8.64 -8.46 16.24
C ASP A 216 9.64 -7.90 15.19
N SER A 217 9.34 -8.12 13.90
CA SER A 217 10.08 -7.55 12.75
C SER A 217 10.28 -6.03 12.86
N LEU A 218 9.28 -5.31 13.38
CA LEU A 218 9.34 -3.86 13.62
C LEU A 218 10.37 -3.50 14.70
N GLY A 219 10.52 -4.32 15.75
CA GLY A 219 11.49 -4.13 16.83
C GLY A 219 12.88 -4.66 16.49
N GLU A 220 12.97 -5.60 15.55
CA GLU A 220 14.23 -6.09 14.97
C GLU A 220 14.75 -5.17 13.84
N ASN A 221 14.00 -4.12 13.47
CA ASN A 221 14.33 -3.20 12.38
C ASN A 221 14.39 -3.90 10.99
N ARG A 222 13.53 -4.91 10.80
CA ARG A 222 13.28 -5.59 9.51
C ARG A 222 12.05 -5.06 8.79
N SER A 223 11.29 -4.18 9.41
CA SER A 223 10.13 -3.52 8.81
C SER A 223 9.86 -2.15 9.43
N ILE A 224 9.04 -1.37 8.73
CA ILE A 224 8.41 -0.14 9.20
C ILE A 224 6.90 -0.28 8.99
N ALA A 225 6.09 0.32 9.86
CA ALA A 225 4.64 0.37 9.67
C ALA A 225 4.07 1.76 9.97
N ALA A 226 2.95 2.09 9.35
CA ALA A 226 2.17 3.29 9.60
C ALA A 226 0.71 2.93 9.91
N HIS A 227 0.09 3.71 10.81
CA HIS A 227 -1.37 3.81 10.91
C HIS A 227 -1.77 5.27 10.76
N THR A 228 -2.85 5.53 10.03
CA THR A 228 -3.42 6.88 9.86
C THR A 228 -4.90 6.82 10.15
N VAL A 229 -5.41 7.82 10.89
CA VAL A 229 -6.85 8.10 10.98
C VAL A 229 -7.08 9.50 10.41
N VAL A 230 -8.08 9.63 9.54
CA VAL A 230 -8.50 10.90 8.95
C VAL A 230 -9.98 11.16 9.26
N LEU A 231 -10.31 12.40 9.60
CA LEU A 231 -11.66 12.92 9.62
C LEU A 231 -11.83 13.84 8.41
N LEU A 232 -12.66 13.44 7.46
CA LEU A 232 -13.08 14.28 6.34
C LEU A 232 -14.33 15.05 6.71
N MET A 233 -14.38 16.32 6.30
CA MET A 233 -15.52 17.23 6.43
C MET A 233 -16.15 17.49 5.07
N ARG A 234 -17.47 17.66 5.07
CA ARG A 234 -18.25 18.03 3.87
C ARG A 234 -18.05 19.51 3.53
N LYS A 235 -17.81 19.79 2.25
CA LYS A 235 -17.87 21.15 1.68
C LYS A 235 -19.32 21.60 1.44
#